data_AF-A0A1Z3HTV4-F1
#
_entry.id   AF-A0A1Z3HTV4-F1
#
_cell.length_a   1.000
_cell.length_b   1.000
_cell.length_c   1.000
_cell.angle_alpha   90.00
_cell.angle_beta   90.00
_cell.angle_gamma   90.00
#
_symmetry.space_group_name_H-M   'P 1'
#
loop_
_entity.id
_entity.type
_entity.pdbx_description
1 polymer ?
#
loop_
_entity_poly.entity_id
_entity_poly.type
_entity_poly.pdbx_seq_one_letter_code
_entity_poly.pdbx_strand_id
1 'polypeptide(L)' 'MNRLLDANELRIWSRQHAGLQVWHAYDPVTGKHRRFASEADLRDWIDRRYYE' A
#
# COMPACT_ATOMS: atom_id res chain seq x y z
N MET A 1 16.25 17.48 -13.65
CA MET A 1 14.98 17.43 -12.89
C MET A 1 14.90 16.07 -12.19
N ASN A 2 15.60 15.87 -11.07
CA ASN A 2 15.58 14.61 -10.33
C ASN A 2 14.43 14.64 -9.34
N ARG A 3 13.32 14.01 -9.70
CA ARG A 3 12.12 13.91 -8.87
C ARG A 3 12.38 12.83 -7.81
N LEU A 4 12.92 13.20 -6.66
CA LEU A 4 13.07 12.33 -5.48
C LEU A 4 11.72 11.87 -4.87
N LEU A 5 10.61 12.04 -5.59
CA LEU A 5 9.26 11.78 -5.07
C LEU A 5 8.91 10.28 -5.09
N ASP A 6 9.51 9.48 -5.97
CA ASP A 6 9.25 8.03 -6.05
C ASP A 6 9.74 7.24 -4.82
N ALA A 7 10.70 7.76 -4.04
CA ALA A 7 11.24 7.04 -2.89
C ALA A 7 10.27 6.98 -1.70
N ASN A 8 9.25 7.86 -1.68
CA ASN A 8 8.36 8.04 -0.53
C ASN A 8 6.91 7.63 -0.82
N GLU A 9 6.64 7.13 -2.03
CA GLU A 9 5.29 6.71 -2.44
C GLU A 9 4.97 5.29 -1.99
N LEU A 10 3.72 5.07 -1.58
CA LEU A 10 3.24 3.74 -1.21
C LEU A 10 3.30 2.81 -2.41
N ARG A 11 3.94 1.65 -2.22
CA ARG A 11 4.00 0.60 -3.25
C ARG A 11 2.89 -0.39 -2.99
N ILE A 12 1.90 -0.42 -3.88
CA ILE A 12 0.70 -1.25 -3.73
C ILE A 12 0.63 -2.24 -4.89
N TRP A 13 0.34 -3.49 -4.59
CA TRP A 13 0.09 -4.52 -5.61
C TRP A 13 -0.89 -5.57 -5.09
N SER A 14 -1.57 -6.27 -5.99
CA SER A 14 -2.45 -7.39 -5.64
C SER A 14 -1.94 -8.70 -6.21
N ARG A 15 -2.23 -9.81 -5.54
CA ARG A 15 -2.00 -11.17 -6.04
C ARG A 15 -3.21 -12.03 -5.72
N GLN A 16 -3.57 -12.93 -6.63
CA GLN A 16 -4.53 -13.98 -6.32
C GLN A 16 -3.82 -15.09 -5.54
N HIS A 17 -4.40 -15.49 -4.42
CA HIS A 17 -3.94 -16.59 -3.59
C HIS A 17 -5.13 -17.48 -3.24
N ALA A 18 -5.10 -18.74 -3.71
CA ALA A 18 -6.19 -19.70 -3.49
C ALA A 18 -7.58 -19.19 -3.94
N GLY A 19 -7.64 -18.45 -5.06
CA GLY A 19 -8.89 -17.86 -5.58
C GLY A 19 -9.34 -16.58 -4.86
N LEU A 20 -8.61 -16.12 -3.86
CA LEU A 20 -8.87 -14.86 -3.16
C LEU A 20 -7.91 -13.77 -3.63
N GLN A 21 -8.44 -12.56 -3.84
CA GLN A 21 -7.62 -11.38 -4.11
C GLN A 21 -7.00 -10.88 -2.81
N VAL A 22 -5.67 -10.90 -2.73
CA VAL A 22 -4.92 -10.37 -1.60
C VAL A 22 -4.16 -9.13 -2.04
N TRP A 23 -4.37 -8.05 -1.29
CA TRP A 23 -3.69 -6.78 -1.51
C TRP A 23 -2.49 -6.65 -0.61
N HIS A 24 -1.42 -6.09 -1.14
CA HIS A 24 -0.18 -5.83 -0.44
C HIS A 24 0.15 -4.35 -0.55
N ALA A 25 0.61 -3.77 0.54
CA ALA A 25 1.13 -2.42 0.56
C ALA A 25 2.45 -2.36 1.30
N TYR A 26 3.37 -1.57 0.76
CA TYR A 26 4.63 -1.24 1.38
C TYR A 26 4.76 0.28 1.50
N ASP A 27 4.96 0.74 2.73
CA ASP A 27 5.27 2.12 3.05
C ASP A 27 6.79 2.29 3.17
N PRO A 28 7.47 2.93 2.19
CA PRO A 28 8.91 3.14 2.24
C PRO A 28 9.33 4.15 3.32
N VAL A 29 8.42 5.03 3.78
CA VAL A 29 8.71 6.05 4.80
C VAL A 29 8.87 5.40 6.17
N THR A 30 7.99 4.45 6.47
CA THR A 30 7.97 3.75 7.77
C THR A 30 8.59 2.36 7.71
N GLY A 31 8.93 1.87 6.52
CA GLY A 31 9.42 0.50 6.30
C GLY A 31 8.37 -0.58 6.54
N LYS A 32 7.08 -0.22 6.66
CA LYS A 32 6.01 -1.15 7.03
C LYS A 32 5.47 -1.87 5.81
N HIS A 33 5.27 -3.19 5.95
CA HIS A 33 4.54 -4.00 4.98
C HIS A 33 3.22 -4.49 5.58
N ARG A 34 2.13 -4.33 4.82
CA ARG A 34 0.77 -4.72 5.21
C ARG A 34 0.14 -5.59 4.14
N ARG A 35 -0.78 -6.45 4.55
CA ARG A 35 -1.61 -7.29 3.69
C ARG A 35 -3.07 -7.05 4.04
N PHE A 36 -3.92 -6.98 3.02
CA PHE A 36 -5.35 -6.74 3.16
C PHE A 36 -6.12 -7.77 2.35
N ALA A 37 -7.22 -8.27 2.92
CA ALA A 37 -8.14 -9.19 2.24
C ALA A 37 -9.21 -8.45 1.43
N SER A 38 -9.26 -7.12 1.50
CA SER A 38 -10.24 -6.28 0.80
C SER A 38 -9.63 -4.94 0.41
N GLU A 39 -10.09 -4.41 -0.71
CA GLU A 39 -9.65 -3.09 -1.21
C GLU A 39 -10.08 -1.95 -0.27
N ALA A 40 -11.24 -2.10 0.40
CA ALA A 40 -11.74 -1.13 1.37
C ALA A 40 -10.75 -0.92 2.52
N ASP A 41 -10.30 -1.98 3.19
CA ASP A 41 -9.31 -1.90 4.27
C ASP A 41 -7.97 -1.29 3.80
N LEU A 42 -7.55 -1.62 2.58
CA LEU A 42 -6.36 -1.01 1.97
C LEU A 42 -6.57 0.50 1.82
N ARG A 43 -7.74 0.93 1.34
CA ARG A 43 -8.06 2.34 1.11
C ARG A 43 -8.16 3.12 2.42
N ASP A 44 -8.80 2.57 3.45
CA ASP A 44 -8.81 3.15 4.80
C ASP A 44 -7.39 3.35 5.36
N TRP A 45 -6.49 2.38 5.11
CA TRP A 45 -5.11 2.49 5.55
C TRP A 45 -4.32 3.57 4.80
N ILE A 46 -4.52 3.68 3.48
CA ILE A 46 -3.91 4.74 2.67
C ILE A 46 -4.44 6.11 3.12
N ASP A 47 -5.75 6.23 3.33
CA ASP A 47 -6.40 7.47 3.74
C ASP A 47 -5.80 7.98 5.06
N ARG A 48 -5.70 7.11 6.07
CA ARG A 48 -5.02 7.41 7.34
C ARG A 48 -3.57 7.86 7.17
N ARG A 49 -2.86 7.41 6.13
CA ARG A 49 -1.46 7.80 5.91
C ARG A 49 -1.32 9.23 5.36
N TYR A 50 -2.29 9.69 4.58
CA TYR A 50 -2.24 10.97 3.86
C TYR A 50 -3.13 12.08 4.48
N TYR A 51 -4.07 11.72 5.35
CA TYR A 51 -4.98 12.65 6.01
C TYR A 51 -4.66 12.89 7.51
N GLU A 52 -3.45 12.51 7.96
CA GLU A 52 -2.86 12.98 9.24
C GLU A 52 -1.99 14.22 9.05
#